data_AF-A0A6L6F6K8-F1
#
_entry.id   AF-A0A6L6F6K8-F1
#
_cell.length_a   1.000
_cell.length_b   1.000
_cell.length_c   1.000
_cell.angle_alpha   90.00
_cell.angle_beta   90.00
_cell.angle_gamma   90.00
#
_symmetry.space_group_name_H-M   'P 1'
#
loop_
_entity.id
_entity.type
_entity.pdbx_description
1 polymer ?
#
loop_
_entity_poly.entity_id
_entity_poly.type
_entity_poly.pdbx_seq_one_letter_code
_entity_poly.pdbx_strand_id
1 'polypeptide(L)'
;MAIVQYYVDAESVNMETELCEITDDEKYTLDNNSYEKDSSGVDLECCVSDCAEDYHNNHDGWEDPWPVCFIVWIDDVCKGKFSVECEFNPVFSAKKVE
;
A
#
# COMPACT_ATOMS: atom_id res chain seq x y z
N MET A 1 16.60 -10.99 2.01
CA MET A 1 15.27 -10.34 2.12
C MET A 1 15.53 -8.87 2.16
N ALA A 2 14.94 -8.14 1.22
CA ALA A 2 15.06 -6.70 1.19
C ALA A 2 14.15 -6.08 2.26
N ILE A 3 14.46 -4.85 2.68
CA ILE A 3 13.55 -4.07 3.51
C ILE A 3 12.55 -3.40 2.58
N VAL A 4 11.27 -3.72 2.75
CA VAL A 4 10.17 -3.06 2.04
C VAL A 4 9.59 -2.01 2.96
N GLN A 5 9.58 -0.77 2.49
CA GLN A 5 8.95 0.36 3.16
C GLN A 5 7.90 0.99 2.26
N TYR A 6 6.86 1.54 2.83
CA TYR A 6 5.82 2.23 2.08
C TYR A 6 5.31 3.48 2.80
N TYR A 7 4.82 4.42 2.01
CA TYR A 7 4.15 5.64 2.48
C TYR A 7 2.78 5.73 1.82
N VAL A 8 1.78 6.14 2.60
CA VAL A 8 0.41 6.31 2.15
C VAL A 8 0.13 7.79 1.93
N ASP A 9 -0.26 8.13 0.70
CA ASP A 9 -0.54 9.48 0.27
C ASP A 9 -2.00 9.62 -0.16
N ALA A 10 -2.70 10.59 0.43
CA ALA A 10 -4.14 10.79 0.22
C ALA A 10 -4.47 11.55 -1.08
N GLU A 11 -3.50 12.24 -1.69
CA GLU A 11 -3.73 13.04 -2.88
C GLU A 11 -2.99 12.51 -4.13
N SER A 12 -3.56 12.69 -5.31
CA SER A 12 -2.89 12.36 -6.58
C SER A 12 -1.94 13.51 -6.99
N VAL A 13 -0.93 13.83 -6.18
CA VAL A 13 -0.03 14.97 -6.43
C VAL A 13 1.32 14.52 -6.99
N ASN A 14 2.03 15.49 -7.58
CA ASN A 14 3.19 15.37 -8.45
C ASN A 14 4.37 14.63 -7.79
N MET A 15 4.71 13.49 -8.39
CA MET A 15 5.62 12.45 -7.89
C MET A 15 7.05 12.93 -7.59
N GLU A 16 7.54 13.97 -8.25
CA GLU A 16 8.95 14.38 -8.18
C GLU A 16 9.28 15.30 -6.99
N THR A 17 8.29 16.02 -6.44
CA THR A 17 8.54 17.01 -5.39
C THR A 17 8.44 16.39 -4.00
N GLU A 18 7.51 15.45 -3.79
CA GLU A 18 7.20 14.91 -2.46
C GLU A 18 8.10 13.73 -2.05
N LEU A 19 8.68 12.99 -3.02
CA LEU A 19 9.66 11.95 -2.72
C LEU A 19 10.89 12.46 -1.96
N CYS A 20 11.21 13.75 -2.09
CA CYS A 20 12.33 14.38 -1.40
C CYS A 20 12.00 14.83 0.03
N GLU A 21 10.72 14.89 0.41
CA GLU A 21 10.28 15.35 1.72
C GLU A 21 9.91 14.20 2.66
N ILE A 22 9.57 13.02 2.14
CA ILE A 22 9.21 11.83 2.93
C ILE A 22 10.43 11.34 3.71
N THR A 23 10.38 11.54 5.01
CA THR A 23 11.39 11.05 5.96
C THR A 23 11.16 9.58 6.30
N ASP A 24 12.18 8.91 6.85
CA ASP A 24 12.06 7.50 7.22
C ASP A 24 11.05 7.27 8.36
N ASP A 25 10.87 8.26 9.24
CA ASP A 25 9.89 8.24 10.33
C ASP A 25 8.43 8.26 9.84
N GLU A 26 8.18 8.66 8.59
CA GLU A 26 6.85 8.69 7.98
C GLU A 26 6.52 7.40 7.23
N LYS A 27 7.50 6.50 7.04
CA LYS A 27 7.32 5.25 6.30
C LYS A 27 6.93 4.11 7.24
N TYR A 28 6.03 3.27 6.76
CA TYR A 28 5.75 1.97 7.35
C TYR A 28 6.71 0.91 6.81
N THR A 29 7.10 -0.05 7.65
CA THR A 29 7.95 -1.17 7.27
C THR A 29 7.12 -2.44 7.19
N LEU A 30 7.14 -3.13 6.05
CA LEU A 30 6.42 -4.39 5.88
C LEU A 30 7.15 -5.52 6.62
N ASP A 31 6.58 -5.96 7.74
CA ASP A 31 7.23 -6.79 8.76
C ASP A 31 7.64 -8.19 8.27
N ASN A 32 6.88 -8.80 7.35
CA ASN A 32 7.09 -10.17 6.89
C ASN A 32 7.14 -10.29 5.36
N ASN A 33 8.06 -9.56 4.74
CA ASN A 33 8.19 -9.51 3.29
C ASN A 33 9.23 -10.52 2.76
N SER A 34 8.96 -11.15 1.62
CA SER A 34 9.88 -12.08 0.94
C SER A 34 10.51 -11.48 -0.33
N TYR A 35 10.42 -10.16 -0.50
CA TYR A 35 10.80 -9.49 -1.74
C TYR A 35 12.31 -9.26 -1.83
N GLU A 36 12.81 -9.22 -3.07
CA GLU A 36 14.19 -8.93 -3.37
C GLU A 36 14.33 -7.50 -3.89
N LYS A 37 15.52 -6.94 -3.76
CA LYS A 37 15.82 -5.58 -4.22
C LYS A 37 15.45 -5.33 -5.68
N ASP A 38 15.58 -6.36 -6.52
CA ASP A 38 15.33 -6.29 -7.96
C ASP A 38 13.90 -6.69 -8.36
N SER A 39 12.99 -6.89 -7.39
CA SER A 39 11.57 -7.13 -7.67
C SER A 39 11.01 -6.04 -8.58
N SER A 40 10.35 -6.48 -9.65
CA SER A 40 9.79 -5.65 -10.72
C SER A 40 8.62 -6.35 -11.39
N GLY A 41 7.79 -5.59 -12.11
CA GLY A 41 6.61 -6.15 -12.77
C GLY A 41 5.62 -6.75 -11.77
N VAL A 42 5.22 -8.01 -12.01
CA VAL A 42 4.20 -8.70 -11.21
C VAL A 42 4.61 -8.84 -9.73
N ASP A 43 5.90 -9.07 -9.46
CA ASP A 43 6.40 -9.17 -8.07
C ASP A 43 6.20 -7.85 -7.30
N LEU A 44 6.27 -6.72 -8.01
CA LEU A 44 6.07 -5.40 -7.42
C LEU A 44 4.58 -5.11 -7.20
N GLU A 45 3.70 -5.54 -8.10
CA GLU A 45 2.23 -5.44 -7.92
C GLU A 45 1.77 -6.27 -6.70
N CYS A 46 2.31 -7.48 -6.54
CA CYS A 46 2.09 -8.30 -5.33
C CYS A 46 2.62 -7.60 -4.08
N CYS A 47 3.84 -7.06 -4.12
CA CYS A 47 4.44 -6.32 -3.00
C CYS A 47 3.59 -5.14 -2.55
N VAL A 48 3.08 -4.36 -3.50
CA VAL A 48 2.19 -3.22 -3.23
C VAL A 48 0.87 -3.70 -2.63
N SER A 49 0.35 -4.83 -3.08
CA SER A 49 -0.87 -5.43 -2.53
C SER A 49 -0.68 -5.87 -1.08
N ASP A 50 0.48 -6.46 -0.76
CA ASP A 50 0.83 -6.82 0.62
C ASP A 50 1.00 -5.57 1.50
N CYS A 51 1.57 -4.48 0.98
CA CYS A 51 1.65 -3.20 1.69
C CYS A 51 0.25 -2.63 1.97
N ALA A 52 -0.68 -2.75 1.02
CA ALA A 52 -2.05 -2.30 1.18
C ALA A 52 -2.83 -3.14 2.21
N GLU A 53 -2.62 -4.46 2.24
CA GLU A 53 -3.19 -5.35 3.26
C GLU A 53 -2.66 -5.00 4.66
N ASP A 54 -1.35 -4.76 4.77
CA ASP A 54 -0.72 -4.33 6.01
C ASP A 54 -1.27 -2.99 6.49
N TYR A 55 -1.39 -2.00 5.60
CA TYR A 55 -2.00 -0.71 5.90
C TYR A 55 -3.45 -0.82 6.38
N HIS A 56 -4.24 -1.65 5.69
CA HIS A 56 -5.64 -1.89 6.05
C HIS A 56 -5.78 -2.56 7.43
N ASN A 57 -4.91 -3.52 7.76
CA ASN A 57 -5.08 -4.36 8.95
C ASN A 57 -4.37 -3.81 10.20
N ASN A 58 -3.25 -3.10 10.02
CA ASN A 58 -2.35 -2.71 11.11
C ASN A 58 -2.24 -1.19 11.30
N HIS A 59 -2.77 -0.39 10.37
CA HIS A 59 -2.69 1.07 10.38
C HIS A 59 -4.09 1.69 10.19
N ASP A 60 -4.17 2.86 9.54
CA ASP A 60 -5.42 3.64 9.40
C ASP A 60 -6.28 3.21 8.19
N GLY A 61 -5.86 2.18 7.44
CA GLY A 61 -6.49 1.82 6.18
C GLY A 61 -7.92 1.28 6.27
N TRP A 62 -8.42 0.91 7.46
CA TRP A 62 -9.81 0.47 7.61
C TRP A 62 -10.83 1.60 7.45
N GLU A 63 -10.48 2.82 7.88
CA GLU A 63 -11.37 3.99 7.82
C GLU A 63 -11.12 4.89 6.60
N ASP A 64 -10.03 4.65 5.86
CA ASP A 64 -9.63 5.49 4.74
C ASP A 64 -10.51 5.32 3.48
N PRO A 65 -10.65 6.39 2.67
CA PRO A 65 -11.40 6.34 1.43
C PRO A 65 -10.56 5.71 0.30
N TRP A 66 -10.68 4.39 0.14
CA TRP A 66 -10.09 3.69 -1.00
C TRP A 66 -10.69 4.15 -2.35
N PRO A 67 -9.92 4.26 -3.44
CA PRO A 67 -8.53 3.82 -3.57
C PRO A 67 -7.51 4.74 -2.89
N VAL A 68 -6.44 4.13 -2.38
CA VAL A 68 -5.34 4.79 -1.68
C VAL A 68 -4.06 4.70 -2.52
N CYS A 69 -3.24 5.75 -2.52
CA CYS A 69 -1.95 5.74 -3.20
C CYS A 69 -0.81 5.31 -2.27
N PHE A 70 -0.03 4.34 -2.72
CA PHE A 70 1.14 3.81 -2.03
C PHE A 70 2.39 4.18 -2.79
N ILE A 71 3.37 4.75 -2.10
CA ILE A 71 4.75 4.86 -2.60
C ILE A 71 5.56 3.76 -1.93
N VAL A 72 6.28 2.96 -2.72
CA VAL A 72 7.03 1.80 -2.22
C VAL A 72 8.53 1.96 -2.44
N TRP A 73 9.31 1.64 -1.42
CA TRP A 73 10.76 1.52 -1.45
C TRP A 73 11.18 0.09 -1.12
N ILE A 74 12.19 -0.40 -1.83
CA ILE A 74 12.82 -1.69 -1.55
C ILE A 74 14.32 -1.47 -1.40
N ASP A 75 14.88 -1.73 -0.22
CA ASP A 75 16.26 -1.40 0.18
C ASP A 75 16.62 0.06 -0.20
N ASP A 76 15.82 1.02 0.29
CA ASP A 76 15.92 2.46 0.03
C ASP A 76 15.74 2.90 -1.44
N VAL A 77 15.47 1.97 -2.37
CA VAL A 77 15.21 2.29 -3.77
C VAL A 77 13.72 2.51 -4.00
N CYS A 78 13.33 3.75 -4.29
CA CYS A 78 11.96 4.09 -4.67
C CYS A 78 11.56 3.33 -5.95
N LYS A 79 10.50 2.53 -5.86
CA LYS A 79 9.95 1.73 -6.96
C LYS A 79 8.84 2.44 -7.71
N GLY A 80 8.13 3.37 -7.05
CA GLY A 80 7.10 4.18 -7.67
C GLY A 80 5.87 4.37 -6.77
N LYS A 81 4.85 5.02 -7.33
CA LYS A 81 3.54 5.29 -6.74
C LYS A 81 2.51 4.40 -7.43
N PHE A 82 1.67 3.76 -6.63
CA PHE A 82 0.68 2.78 -7.06
C PHE A 82 -0.67 3.11 -6.43
N SER A 83 -1.73 3.11 -7.22
CA SER A 83 -3.10 3.23 -6.72
C SER A 83 -3.62 1.83 -6.43
N VAL A 84 -4.06 1.57 -5.21
CA VAL A 84 -4.61 0.27 -4.81
C VAL A 84 -6.09 0.45 -4.46
N GLU A 85 -6.94 -0.40 -5.02
CA GLU A 85 -8.35 -0.47 -4.66
C GLU A 85 -8.56 -1.51 -3.55
N CYS A 86 -9.46 -1.24 -2.60
CA CYS A 86 -9.91 -2.25 -1.64
C CYS A 86 -11.26 -2.80 -2.11
N GLU A 87 -11.28 -4.02 -2.63
CA GLU A 87 -12.52 -4.65 -3.08
C GLU A 87 -13.44 -4.97 -1.87
N PHE A 88 -14.69 -4.48 -1.91
CA PHE A 88 -15.64 -4.70 -0.83
C PHE A 88 -16.29 -6.09 -0.93
N ASN A 89 -16.21 -6.88 0.15
CA ASN A 89 -16.90 -8.17 0.22
C ASN A 89 -18.42 -7.97 0.28
N PRO A 90 -19.22 -8.66 -0.56
CA PRO A 90 -20.66 -8.47 -0.58
C PRO A 90 -21.31 -8.98 0.72
N VAL A 91 -22.05 -8.11 1.40
CA VAL A 91 -22.83 -8.44 2.60
C VAL A 91 -24.27 -8.75 2.20
N PHE A 92 -24.72 -9.96 2.50
CA PHE A 92 -26.09 -10.41 2.22
C PHE A 92 -26.91 -10.49 3.50
N SER A 93 -28.15 -9.99 3.46
CA SER A 93 -29.09 -10.07 4.58
C SER A 93 -30.45 -10.56 4.07
N ALA A 94 -31.06 -11.50 4.78
CA ALA A 94 -32.37 -12.05 4.43
C ALA A 94 -33.44 -11.63 5.45
N LYS A 95 -34.68 -11.45 4.97
CA LYS A 95 -35.87 -11.31 5.81
C LYS A 95 -36.97 -12.24 5.29
N LYS A 96 -37.80 -12.74 6.21
CA LYS A 96 -38.96 -13.57 5.88
C LYS A 96 -39.99 -12.72 5.11
N VAL A 97 -40.50 -13.24 3.99
CA VAL A 97 -41.65 -12.69 3.27
C VAL A 97 -42.88 -13.44 3.76
N GLU A 98 -43.91 -12.70 4.21
CA GLU A 98 -45.26 -13.23 4.45
C GLU A 98 -46.13 -13.09 3.21
#